data_AF-A0A2G6HY69-F1
#
_entry.id   AF-A0A2G6HY69-F1
#
_cell.length_a   1.000
_cell.length_b   1.000
_cell.length_c   1.000
_cell.angle_alpha   90.00
_cell.angle_beta   90.00
_cell.angle_gamma   90.00
#
_symmetry.space_group_name_H-M   'P 1'
#
loop_
_entity.id
_entity.type
_entity.pdbx_description
1 polymer ?
#
loop_
_entity_poly.entity_id
_entity_poly.type
_entity_poly.pdbx_seq_one_letter_code
_entity_poly.pdbx_strand_id
1 'polypeptide(L)'
;MKDRQSVSKIKNFLRQAWSAETCYPKQASDWSTDNPSLGQCAVSALVVQDQLGGELAKCYVGENSHYFNVIDGQIIDTTAEQFWPEEVDYADFVIKKRQDLLADESTRVRYEKLRQRFDQSLEGMKQIERDIAQVDFGDMGEACLDEIMVWFGEDNGLIVVGEAPARNGWIKSGVAWYSPEGKLLPSGVVMEKLLKTLDKDLLSVTFLEAIKCFPSDRRHLKRLAELYRPTLIEQLRALQPKIVLTMGDIPTRALVDEPYAKLSDVVGRQFEIDDLMVIPIFHPSPISPKSYKGNLPVFESIKKILDD
;
A
#
# COMPACT_ATOMS: atom_id res chain seq x y z
N MET A 1 13.36 10.42 0.83
CA MET A 1 12.52 9.40 1.53
C MET A 1 11.05 9.80 1.57
N LYS A 2 10.71 11.04 2.00
CA LYS A 2 9.34 11.58 1.90
C LYS A 2 8.79 11.57 0.46
N ASP A 3 9.64 11.82 -0.53
CA ASP A 3 9.24 11.80 -1.94
C ASP A 3 8.87 10.39 -2.42
N ARG A 4 9.64 9.36 -2.00
CA ARG A 4 9.36 7.96 -2.34
C ARG A 4 8.00 7.51 -1.81
N GLN A 5 7.68 7.81 -0.55
CA GLN A 5 6.38 7.45 0.02
C GLN A 5 5.22 8.18 -0.64
N SER A 6 5.42 9.45 -1.03
CA SER A 6 4.42 10.21 -1.78
C SER A 6 4.15 9.58 -3.14
N VAL A 7 5.20 9.18 -3.85
CA VAL A 7 5.09 8.47 -5.13
C VAL A 7 4.40 7.11 -4.97
N SER A 8 4.78 6.31 -3.96
CA SER A 8 4.12 5.03 -3.67
C SER A 8 2.64 5.20 -3.34
N LYS A 9 2.26 6.22 -2.55
CA LYS A 9 0.87 6.57 -2.27
C LYS A 9 0.10 6.89 -3.55
N ILE A 10 0.65 7.76 -4.41
CA ILE A 10 0.03 8.13 -5.69
C ILE A 10 -0.11 6.92 -6.60
N LYS A 11 0.94 6.10 -6.74
CA LYS A 11 0.92 4.87 -7.56
C LYS A 11 -0.20 3.93 -7.12
N ASN A 12 -0.36 3.72 -5.81
CA ASN A 12 -1.42 2.85 -5.28
C ASN A 12 -2.83 3.37 -5.61
N PHE A 13 -3.09 4.66 -5.43
CA PHE A 13 -4.39 5.24 -5.80
C PHE A 13 -4.64 5.27 -7.31
N LEU A 14 -3.60 5.48 -8.12
CA LEU A 14 -3.70 5.33 -9.57
C LEU A 14 -4.11 3.90 -9.95
N ARG A 15 -3.48 2.89 -9.34
CA ARG A 15 -3.79 1.47 -9.58
C ARG A 15 -5.26 1.14 -9.33
N GLN A 16 -5.84 1.68 -8.26
CA GLN A 16 -7.27 1.52 -7.93
C GLN A 16 -8.20 2.28 -8.89
N ALA A 17 -7.74 3.40 -9.44
CA ALA A 17 -8.53 4.27 -10.31
C ALA A 17 -8.53 3.83 -11.79
N TRP A 18 -7.52 3.04 -12.20
CA TRP A 18 -7.40 2.52 -13.56
C TRP A 18 -8.54 1.57 -13.93
N SER A 19 -8.91 1.64 -15.20
CA SER A 19 -9.90 0.76 -15.82
C SER A 19 -9.72 0.74 -17.33
N ALA A 20 -10.45 -0.13 -18.02
CA ALA A 20 -10.59 -0.09 -19.47
C ALA A 20 -11.06 1.30 -19.99
N GLU A 21 -11.85 2.06 -19.21
CA GLU A 21 -12.33 3.40 -19.62
C GLU A 21 -11.26 4.49 -19.55
N THR A 22 -10.17 4.29 -18.81
CA THR A 22 -9.04 5.23 -18.72
C THR A 22 -7.86 4.78 -19.59
N CYS A 23 -7.87 3.50 -20.02
CA CYS A 23 -6.89 2.90 -20.90
C CYS A 23 -6.91 3.55 -22.30
N TYR A 24 -5.75 3.63 -22.94
CA TYR A 24 -5.64 4.03 -24.34
C TYR A 24 -6.55 3.15 -25.22
N PRO A 25 -7.43 3.73 -26.07
CA PRO A 25 -8.49 2.96 -26.73
C PRO A 25 -8.04 1.75 -27.54
N LYS A 26 -6.84 1.79 -28.13
CA LYS A 26 -6.30 0.66 -28.91
C LYS A 26 -5.87 -0.52 -28.05
N GLN A 27 -5.68 -0.33 -26.75
CA GLN A 27 -5.26 -1.34 -25.78
C GLN A 27 -6.37 -1.65 -24.75
N ALA A 28 -7.52 -0.99 -24.84
CA ALA A 28 -8.59 -1.13 -23.86
C ALA A 28 -9.22 -2.54 -23.83
N SER A 29 -9.21 -3.25 -24.96
CA SER A 29 -9.66 -4.66 -25.03
C SER A 29 -8.74 -5.63 -24.31
N ASP A 30 -7.46 -5.28 -24.18
CA ASP A 30 -6.41 -6.12 -23.61
C ASP A 30 -6.11 -5.73 -22.15
N TRP A 31 -6.75 -4.68 -21.65
CA TRP A 31 -6.65 -4.26 -20.26
C TRP A 31 -7.30 -5.29 -19.33
N SER A 32 -6.61 -5.64 -18.25
CA SER A 32 -7.11 -6.56 -17.23
C SER A 32 -6.67 -6.13 -15.84
N THR A 33 -7.24 -6.76 -14.81
CA THR A 33 -6.81 -6.58 -13.41
C THR A 33 -5.40 -7.11 -13.14
N ASP A 34 -4.88 -8.00 -14.00
CA ASP A 34 -3.54 -8.57 -13.89
C ASP A 34 -2.48 -7.65 -14.50
N ASN A 35 -2.85 -6.86 -15.53
CA ASN A 35 -2.05 -5.76 -16.05
C ASN A 35 -2.83 -4.44 -16.05
N PRO A 36 -3.11 -3.86 -14.87
CA PRO A 36 -3.98 -2.69 -14.77
C PRO A 36 -3.31 -1.41 -15.28
N SER A 37 -1.99 -1.41 -15.44
CA SER A 37 -1.21 -0.27 -15.92
C SER A 37 -1.19 -0.12 -17.45
N LEU A 38 -1.63 -1.15 -18.18
CA LEU A 38 -1.65 -1.16 -19.65
C LEU A 38 -2.40 0.05 -20.22
N GLY A 39 -1.73 0.82 -21.08
CA GLY A 39 -2.31 1.96 -21.77
C GLY A 39 -2.66 3.16 -20.86
N GLN A 40 -2.18 3.16 -19.61
CA GLN A 40 -2.46 4.22 -18.64
C GLN A 40 -1.37 5.31 -18.58
N CYS A 41 -0.22 5.14 -19.25
CA CYS A 41 0.97 6.00 -19.05
C CYS A 41 0.71 7.50 -19.18
N ALA A 42 0.12 7.95 -20.30
CA ALA A 42 -0.09 9.38 -20.56
C ALA A 42 -1.02 10.04 -19.52
N VAL A 43 -2.12 9.37 -19.17
CA VAL A 43 -3.11 9.91 -18.23
C VAL A 43 -2.61 9.84 -16.79
N SER A 44 -1.86 8.81 -16.42
CA SER A 44 -1.20 8.70 -15.11
C SER A 44 -0.13 9.77 -14.93
N ALA A 45 0.71 10.01 -15.94
CA ALA A 45 1.74 11.04 -15.88
C ALA A 45 1.16 12.47 -15.70
N LEU A 46 -0.02 12.72 -16.30
CA LEU A 46 -0.77 13.97 -16.10
C LEU A 46 -1.27 14.12 -14.65
N VAL A 47 -1.78 13.04 -14.04
CA VAL A 47 -2.23 13.04 -12.63
C VAL A 47 -1.04 13.16 -11.68
N VAL A 48 0.07 12.45 -11.92
CA VAL A 48 1.31 12.60 -11.13
C VAL A 48 1.80 14.05 -11.19
N GLN A 49 1.76 14.68 -12.37
CA GLN A 49 2.12 16.09 -12.52
C GLN A 49 1.19 17.01 -11.71
N ASP A 50 -0.11 16.71 -11.60
CA ASP A 50 -1.03 17.49 -10.76
C ASP A 50 -0.65 17.45 -9.28
N GLN A 51 -0.13 16.31 -8.81
CA GLN A 51 0.20 16.09 -7.40
C GLN A 51 1.61 16.56 -7.02
N LEU A 52 2.59 16.34 -7.90
CA LEU A 52 4.01 16.54 -7.60
C LEU A 52 4.70 17.58 -8.50
N GLY A 53 4.02 18.08 -9.53
CA GLY A 53 4.63 18.96 -10.52
C GLY A 53 5.62 18.23 -11.45
N GLY A 54 6.72 18.91 -11.79
CA GLY A 54 7.74 18.41 -12.70
C GLY A 54 7.35 18.44 -14.18
N GLU A 55 8.23 17.87 -15.01
CA GLU A 55 8.09 17.82 -16.45
C GLU A 55 7.48 16.48 -16.90
N LEU A 56 6.69 16.52 -17.98
CA LEU A 56 6.26 15.29 -18.65
C LEU A 56 7.37 14.88 -19.62
N ALA A 57 7.70 13.60 -19.63
CA ALA A 57 8.66 13.01 -20.54
C ALA A 57 8.02 11.87 -21.33
N LYS A 58 8.59 11.58 -22.50
CA LYS A 58 8.19 10.49 -23.36
C LYS A 58 9.40 9.74 -23.89
N CYS A 59 9.36 8.42 -23.86
CA CYS A 59 10.28 7.54 -24.60
C CYS A 59 9.49 6.53 -25.44
N TYR A 60 10.19 5.55 -26.03
CA TYR A 60 9.60 4.43 -26.74
C TYR A 60 10.08 3.11 -26.12
N VAL A 61 9.15 2.18 -25.93
CA VAL A 61 9.43 0.80 -25.56
C VAL A 61 8.94 -0.07 -26.71
N GLY A 62 9.89 -0.60 -27.49
CA GLY A 62 9.59 -1.14 -28.82
C GLY A 62 8.94 -0.08 -29.72
N GLU A 63 7.73 -0.36 -30.20
CA GLU A 63 6.94 0.57 -31.02
C GLU A 63 5.99 1.46 -30.20
N ASN A 64 5.86 1.21 -28.90
CA ASN A 64 4.89 1.88 -28.06
C ASN A 64 5.47 3.16 -27.46
N SER A 65 4.74 4.27 -27.60
CA SER A 65 5.08 5.49 -26.85
C SER A 65 4.76 5.33 -25.37
N HIS A 66 5.70 5.73 -24.53
CA HIS A 66 5.55 5.67 -23.08
C HIS A 66 5.74 7.05 -22.45
N TYR A 67 4.91 7.39 -21.46
CA TYR A 67 4.91 8.70 -20.79
C TYR A 67 5.12 8.54 -19.28
N PHE A 68 5.92 9.43 -18.72
CA PHE A 68 6.29 9.45 -17.30
C PHE A 68 6.68 10.88 -16.90
N ASN A 69 7.12 11.07 -15.66
CA ASN A 69 7.50 12.38 -15.14
C ASN A 69 9.00 12.46 -14.83
N VAL A 70 9.56 13.66 -15.00
CA VAL A 70 10.88 14.03 -14.48
C VAL A 70 10.66 15.09 -13.40
N ILE A 71 10.94 14.74 -12.15
CA ILE A 71 10.74 15.61 -10.97
C ILE A 71 12.08 15.73 -10.26
N ASP A 72 12.58 16.96 -10.12
CA ASP A 72 13.89 17.26 -9.53
C ASP A 72 15.05 16.41 -10.12
N GLY A 73 14.98 16.17 -11.44
CA GLY A 73 15.96 15.37 -12.18
C GLY A 73 15.83 13.86 -12.00
N GLN A 74 14.83 13.37 -11.27
CA GLN A 74 14.55 11.94 -11.08
C GLN A 74 13.38 11.49 -11.95
N ILE A 75 13.49 10.28 -12.48
CA ILE A 75 12.43 9.63 -13.26
C ILE A 75 11.40 9.04 -12.31
N ILE A 76 10.16 9.47 -12.45
CA ILE A 76 9.00 8.93 -11.76
C ILE A 76 8.08 8.29 -12.79
N ASP A 77 8.09 6.97 -12.84
CA ASP A 77 7.20 6.18 -13.69
C ASP A 77 6.33 5.25 -12.85
N THR A 78 5.04 5.57 -12.77
CA THR A 78 4.04 4.78 -12.05
C THR A 78 3.47 3.64 -12.89
N THR A 79 3.88 3.49 -14.15
CA THR A 79 3.31 2.59 -15.16
C THR A 79 4.35 1.74 -15.90
N ALA A 80 5.60 1.70 -15.43
CA ALA A 80 6.68 0.92 -16.05
C ALA A 80 6.33 -0.57 -16.21
N GLU A 81 5.61 -1.11 -15.23
CA GLU A 81 5.19 -2.51 -15.17
C GLU A 81 4.29 -2.96 -16.33
N GLN A 82 3.71 -2.05 -17.11
CA GLN A 82 2.88 -2.40 -18.26
C GLN A 82 3.67 -3.13 -19.36
N PHE A 83 5.00 -2.99 -19.36
CA PHE A 83 5.90 -3.57 -20.35
C PHE A 83 6.57 -4.86 -19.88
N TRP A 84 6.28 -5.35 -18.66
CA TRP A 84 6.90 -6.57 -18.16
C TRP A 84 6.73 -7.74 -19.17
N PRO A 85 7.81 -8.46 -19.52
CA PRO A 85 9.13 -8.51 -18.87
C PRO A 85 10.19 -7.54 -19.42
N GLU A 86 9.84 -6.65 -20.35
CA GLU A 86 10.77 -5.65 -20.90
C GLU A 86 11.04 -4.52 -19.87
N GLU A 87 12.29 -4.06 -19.81
CA GLU A 87 12.67 -2.88 -19.04
C GLU A 87 12.54 -1.61 -19.91
N VAL A 88 12.12 -0.51 -19.29
CA VAL A 88 12.03 0.78 -19.96
C VAL A 88 13.41 1.42 -20.03
N ASP A 89 13.92 1.65 -21.24
CA ASP A 89 15.09 2.49 -21.46
C ASP A 89 14.69 3.97 -21.50
N TYR A 90 15.29 4.74 -20.61
CA TYR A 90 15.02 6.16 -20.44
C TYR A 90 16.14 7.05 -21.02
N ALA A 91 17.18 6.50 -21.65
CA ALA A 91 18.34 7.29 -22.09
C ALA A 91 17.96 8.43 -23.06
N ASP A 92 17.00 8.19 -23.95
CA ASP A 92 16.65 9.10 -25.06
C ASP A 92 15.23 9.69 -24.93
N PHE A 93 14.77 9.95 -23.71
CA PHE A 93 13.45 10.58 -23.53
C PHE A 93 13.43 12.02 -24.06
N VAL A 94 12.23 12.48 -24.43
CA VAL A 94 11.97 13.87 -24.81
C VAL A 94 10.96 14.51 -23.86
N ILE A 95 11.19 15.76 -23.48
CA ILE A 95 10.24 16.54 -22.68
C ILE A 95 9.02 16.91 -23.53
N LYS A 96 7.83 16.79 -22.93
CA LYS A 96 6.53 17.05 -23.54
C LYS A 96 5.80 18.14 -22.78
N LYS A 97 5.08 18.99 -23.51
CA LYS A 97 4.19 19.98 -22.90
C LYS A 97 2.87 19.33 -22.55
N ARG A 98 2.36 19.63 -21.36
CA ARG A 98 1.03 19.20 -20.89
C ARG A 98 -0.08 19.52 -21.89
N GLN A 99 -0.03 20.71 -22.48
CA GLN A 99 -1.00 21.17 -23.47
C GLN A 99 -1.04 20.30 -24.72
N ASP A 100 0.11 19.74 -25.14
CA ASP A 100 0.17 18.86 -26.32
C ASP A 100 -0.59 17.55 -26.08
N LEU A 101 -0.49 16.98 -24.88
CA LEU A 101 -1.20 15.74 -24.52
C LEU A 101 -2.70 16.00 -24.38
N LEU A 102 -3.08 17.11 -23.74
CA LEU A 102 -4.49 17.46 -23.51
C LEU A 102 -5.20 18.01 -24.76
N ALA A 103 -4.47 18.33 -25.84
CA ALA A 103 -5.06 18.68 -27.13
C ALA A 103 -5.71 17.47 -27.81
N ASP A 104 -5.28 16.25 -27.51
CA ASP A 104 -5.95 15.03 -27.94
C ASP A 104 -7.20 14.79 -27.09
N GLU A 105 -8.37 14.78 -27.74
CA GLU A 105 -9.67 14.65 -27.06
C GLU A 105 -9.77 13.34 -26.27
N SER A 106 -9.28 12.23 -26.84
CA SER A 106 -9.29 10.93 -26.16
C SER A 106 -8.47 10.97 -24.86
N THR A 107 -7.27 11.53 -24.91
CA THR A 107 -6.39 11.68 -23.73
C THR A 107 -7.02 12.58 -22.69
N ARG A 108 -7.61 13.71 -23.10
CA ARG A 108 -8.28 14.64 -22.17
C ARG A 108 -9.43 13.98 -21.42
N VAL A 109 -10.34 13.30 -22.13
CA VAL A 109 -11.50 12.62 -21.51
C VAL A 109 -11.07 11.53 -20.54
N ARG A 110 -10.09 10.70 -20.92
CA ARG A 110 -9.57 9.62 -20.06
C ARG A 110 -8.85 10.17 -18.83
N TYR A 111 -8.06 11.23 -19.00
CA TYR A 111 -7.39 11.93 -17.90
C TYR A 111 -8.41 12.51 -16.92
N GLU A 112 -9.44 13.21 -17.39
CA GLU A 112 -10.48 13.79 -16.52
C GLU A 112 -11.18 12.71 -15.68
N LYS A 113 -11.50 11.56 -16.29
CA LYS A 113 -12.10 10.41 -15.61
C LYS A 113 -11.15 9.79 -14.58
N LEU A 114 -9.88 9.57 -14.94
CA LEU A 114 -8.87 9.04 -14.04
C LEU A 114 -8.65 9.98 -12.85
N ARG A 115 -8.49 11.28 -13.11
CA ARG A 115 -8.32 12.30 -12.09
C ARG A 115 -9.49 12.33 -11.12
N GLN A 116 -10.73 12.31 -11.62
CA GLN A 116 -11.91 12.31 -10.74
C GLN A 116 -11.92 11.12 -9.77
N ARG A 117 -11.60 9.92 -10.26
CA ARG A 117 -11.51 8.72 -9.42
C ARG A 117 -10.37 8.80 -8.42
N PHE A 118 -9.20 9.24 -8.87
CA PHE A 118 -8.03 9.44 -8.03
C PHE A 118 -8.32 10.43 -6.89
N ASP A 119 -8.90 11.59 -7.21
CA ASP A 119 -9.23 12.63 -6.23
C ASP A 119 -10.28 12.13 -5.23
N GLN A 120 -11.26 11.34 -5.67
CA GLN A 120 -12.25 10.71 -4.80
C GLN A 120 -11.61 9.74 -3.80
N SER A 121 -10.73 8.84 -4.26
CA SER A 121 -10.02 7.91 -3.37
C SER A 121 -9.11 8.65 -2.38
N LEU A 122 -8.40 9.68 -2.85
CA LEU A 122 -7.52 10.49 -2.01
C LEU A 122 -8.30 11.26 -0.94
N GLU A 123 -9.44 11.85 -1.28
CA GLU A 123 -10.28 12.55 -0.30
C GLU A 123 -10.94 11.58 0.69
N GLY A 124 -11.34 10.39 0.24
CA GLY A 124 -11.81 9.34 1.13
C GLY A 124 -10.76 8.94 2.17
N MET A 125 -9.50 8.77 1.75
CA MET A 125 -8.40 8.49 2.68
C MET A 125 -8.16 9.64 3.65
N LYS A 126 -8.20 10.90 3.20
CA LYS A 126 -8.08 12.07 4.08
C LYS A 126 -9.21 12.14 5.10
N GLN A 127 -10.43 11.76 4.72
CA GLN A 127 -11.54 11.70 5.66
C GLN A 127 -11.27 10.65 6.76
N ILE A 128 -10.82 9.46 6.37
CA ILE A 128 -10.43 8.40 7.32
C ILE A 128 -9.31 8.89 8.26
N GLU A 129 -8.31 9.59 7.74
CA GLU A 129 -7.24 10.19 8.56
C GLU A 129 -7.79 11.21 9.57
N ARG A 130 -8.80 12.01 9.19
CA ARG A 130 -9.50 12.93 10.11
C ARG A 130 -10.30 12.18 11.18
N ASP A 131 -10.96 11.10 10.82
CA ASP A 131 -11.78 10.30 11.74
C ASP A 131 -10.90 9.57 12.75
N ILE A 132 -9.76 9.01 12.31
CA ILE A 132 -8.73 8.46 13.20
C ILE A 132 -8.27 9.53 14.19
N ALA A 133 -8.09 10.77 13.73
CA ALA A 133 -7.62 11.86 14.57
C ALA A 133 -8.61 12.31 15.66
N GLN A 134 -9.88 11.94 15.51
CA GLN A 134 -10.95 12.26 16.46
C GLN A 134 -11.24 11.13 17.46
N VAL A 135 -10.58 9.98 17.33
CA VAL A 135 -10.78 8.86 18.27
C VAL A 135 -10.34 9.27 19.67
N ASP A 136 -11.29 9.31 20.60
CA ASP A 136 -11.04 9.55 22.01
C ASP A 136 -10.59 8.26 22.71
N PHE A 137 -9.29 8.19 22.99
CA PHE A 137 -8.68 7.10 23.74
C PHE A 137 -8.46 7.44 25.23
N GLY A 138 -8.92 8.60 25.72
CA GLY A 138 -8.75 9.01 27.11
C GLY A 138 -7.30 8.95 27.61
N ASP A 139 -7.08 8.31 28.75
CA ASP A 139 -5.76 8.11 29.37
C ASP A 139 -5.02 6.85 28.88
N MET A 140 -5.60 6.12 27.93
CA MET A 140 -5.05 4.83 27.45
C MET A 140 -3.88 4.99 26.47
N GLY A 141 -3.64 6.19 25.96
CA GLY A 141 -2.56 6.44 25.01
C GLY A 141 -2.21 7.91 24.84
N GLU A 142 -1.27 8.15 23.96
CA GLU A 142 -0.83 9.48 23.52
C GLU A 142 -0.93 9.58 22.01
N ALA A 143 -1.41 10.72 21.50
CA ALA A 143 -1.56 10.95 20.07
C ALA A 143 -0.22 10.86 19.32
N CYS A 144 -0.25 10.29 18.12
CA CYS A 144 0.89 10.26 17.18
C CYS A 144 0.48 10.73 15.77
N LEU A 145 -0.57 11.55 15.68
CA LEU A 145 -1.33 11.80 14.45
C LEU A 145 -0.68 12.79 13.47
N ASP A 146 0.34 13.52 13.90
CA ASP A 146 1.18 14.31 13.01
C ASP A 146 2.12 13.43 12.15
N GLU A 147 2.03 12.10 12.29
CA GLU A 147 2.98 11.12 11.76
C GLU A 147 2.30 10.16 10.77
N ILE A 148 3.09 9.55 9.89
CA ILE A 148 2.65 8.70 8.77
C ILE A 148 1.82 7.51 9.28
N MET A 149 0.59 7.33 8.81
CA MET A 149 -0.33 6.26 9.27
C MET A 149 -0.27 4.95 8.47
N VAL A 150 0.19 5.05 7.22
CA VAL A 150 0.34 3.94 6.27
C VAL A 150 1.69 4.08 5.60
N TRP A 151 2.47 3.01 5.64
CA TRP A 151 3.59 2.84 4.72
C TRP A 151 3.05 2.22 3.44
N PHE A 152 3.12 2.95 2.33
CA PHE A 152 2.72 2.43 1.03
C PHE A 152 3.86 1.63 0.41
N GLY A 153 3.55 0.38 0.07
CA GLY A 153 4.40 -0.49 -0.73
C GLY A 153 4.35 -0.15 -2.23
N GLU A 154 4.73 -1.11 -3.07
CA GLU A 154 4.63 -1.01 -4.53
C GLU A 154 3.18 -1.14 -5.01
N ASP A 155 2.41 -1.98 -4.32
CA ASP A 155 0.98 -2.19 -4.48
C ASP A 155 0.32 -2.48 -3.11
N ASN A 156 -1.01 -2.55 -3.08
CA ASN A 156 -1.79 -2.88 -1.89
C ASN A 156 -2.31 -4.32 -1.91
N GLY A 157 -1.88 -5.18 -2.84
CA GLY A 157 -2.36 -6.56 -2.95
C GLY A 157 -2.15 -7.36 -1.66
N LEU A 158 -1.04 -7.09 -0.96
CA LEU A 158 -0.75 -7.61 0.36
C LEU A 158 -0.57 -6.46 1.36
N ILE A 159 -1.38 -6.42 2.40
CA ILE A 159 -1.24 -5.46 3.51
C ILE A 159 -0.93 -6.21 4.80
N VAL A 160 0.09 -5.74 5.53
CA VAL A 160 0.40 -6.24 6.87
C VAL A 160 -0.12 -5.27 7.93
N VAL A 161 -0.86 -5.80 8.90
CA VAL A 161 -1.42 -5.06 10.03
C VAL A 161 -0.71 -5.45 11.32
N GLY A 162 0.03 -4.51 11.89
CA GLY A 162 0.69 -4.62 13.19
C GLY A 162 -0.21 -4.29 14.38
N GLU A 163 0.35 -4.33 15.58
CA GLU A 163 -0.36 -4.07 16.83
C GLU A 163 -0.56 -2.57 17.10
N ALA A 164 0.53 -1.83 17.30
CA ALA A 164 0.53 -0.42 17.67
C ALA A 164 1.89 0.24 17.36
N PRO A 165 1.91 1.55 17.13
CA PRO A 165 3.13 2.35 17.09
C PRO A 165 4.03 2.16 18.32
N ALA A 166 5.33 2.00 18.09
CA ALA A 166 6.35 2.08 19.13
C ALA A 166 7.02 3.46 19.11
N ARG A 167 7.37 4.00 20.29
CA ARG A 167 8.02 5.32 20.43
C ARG A 167 9.38 5.41 19.74
N ASN A 168 10.03 4.28 19.52
CA ASN A 168 11.28 4.13 18.76
C ASN A 168 11.07 3.34 17.46
N GLY A 169 9.84 3.33 16.95
CA GLY A 169 9.43 2.56 15.77
C GLY A 169 9.30 3.40 14.51
N TRP A 170 8.62 2.81 13.54
CA TRP A 170 8.57 3.30 12.17
C TRP A 170 7.86 4.64 11.98
N ILE A 171 6.90 4.93 12.86
CA ILE A 171 6.20 6.22 12.86
C ILE A 171 7.21 7.37 13.08
N LYS A 172 8.21 7.16 13.94
CA LYS A 172 9.30 8.14 14.17
C LYS A 172 10.38 8.12 13.09
N SER A 173 10.70 6.96 12.54
CA SER A 173 11.73 6.84 11.49
C SER A 173 11.23 7.27 10.11
N GLY A 174 9.91 7.24 9.90
CA GLY A 174 9.28 7.43 8.60
C GLY A 174 9.44 6.23 7.65
N VAL A 175 9.96 5.08 8.12
CA VAL A 175 10.16 3.87 7.32
C VAL A 175 9.67 2.65 8.07
N ALA A 176 8.68 1.94 7.51
CA ALA A 176 8.15 0.70 8.08
C ALA A 176 9.28 -0.26 8.47
N TRP A 177 9.19 -0.84 9.67
CA TRP A 177 10.18 -1.77 10.23
C TRP A 177 11.53 -1.19 10.66
N TYR A 178 11.78 0.12 10.58
CA TYR A 178 13.05 0.73 10.99
C TYR A 178 12.91 1.61 12.23
N SER A 179 13.95 1.64 13.05
CA SER A 179 14.11 2.62 14.13
C SER A 179 14.55 3.99 13.60
N PRO A 180 14.41 5.08 14.38
CA PRO A 180 14.89 6.42 14.01
C PRO A 180 16.38 6.47 13.64
N GLU A 181 17.18 5.55 14.18
CA GLU A 181 18.62 5.42 13.87
C GLU A 181 18.88 4.68 12.55
N GLY A 182 17.85 4.35 11.77
CA GLY A 182 17.96 3.65 10.50
C GLY A 182 18.28 2.16 10.65
N LYS A 183 18.02 1.57 11.83
CA LYS A 183 18.24 0.13 12.05
C LYS A 183 16.97 -0.67 11.79
N LEU A 184 17.10 -1.73 11.00
CA LEU A 184 16.02 -2.69 10.79
C LEU A 184 15.67 -3.37 12.13
N LEU A 185 14.40 -3.29 12.50
CA LEU A 185 13.90 -3.88 13.74
C LEU A 185 13.93 -5.41 13.65
N PRO A 186 14.09 -6.12 14.78
CA PRO A 186 14.21 -7.57 14.76
C PRO A 186 13.00 -8.29 14.16
N SER A 187 11.80 -7.69 14.28
CA SER A 187 10.59 -8.18 13.62
C SER A 187 10.64 -8.05 12.10
N GLY A 188 11.21 -6.94 11.60
CA GLY A 188 11.43 -6.72 10.17
C GLY A 188 12.39 -7.72 9.56
N VAL A 189 13.43 -8.14 10.29
CA VAL A 189 14.36 -9.20 9.84
C VAL A 189 13.64 -10.53 9.56
N VAL A 190 12.71 -10.92 10.44
CA VAL A 190 11.96 -12.16 10.22
C VAL A 190 10.92 -11.98 9.13
N MET A 191 10.22 -10.85 9.10
CA MET A 191 9.25 -10.54 8.05
C MET A 191 9.91 -10.52 6.65
N GLU A 192 11.10 -9.94 6.50
CA GLU A 192 11.83 -9.95 5.23
C GLU A 192 12.10 -11.37 4.75
N LYS A 193 12.48 -12.29 5.65
CA LYS A 193 12.70 -13.70 5.28
C LYS A 193 11.40 -14.40 4.85
N LEU A 194 10.27 -14.06 5.45
CA LEU A 194 8.97 -14.60 5.07
C LEU A 194 8.50 -14.02 3.74
N LEU A 195 8.62 -12.71 3.52
CA LEU A 195 8.24 -12.05 2.27
C LEU A 195 9.07 -12.51 1.07
N LYS A 196 10.34 -12.87 1.28
CA LYS A 196 11.18 -13.50 0.25
C LYS A 196 10.59 -14.79 -0.31
N THR A 197 9.75 -15.53 0.42
CA THR A 197 9.09 -16.72 -0.15
C THR A 197 7.99 -16.35 -1.16
N LEU A 198 7.49 -15.11 -1.08
CA LEU A 198 6.53 -14.51 -2.00
C LEU A 198 7.21 -13.66 -3.09
N ASP A 199 8.53 -13.72 -3.21
CA ASP A 199 9.31 -12.89 -4.13
C ASP A 199 9.07 -11.37 -3.92
N LYS A 200 8.83 -10.96 -2.66
CA LYS A 200 8.61 -9.56 -2.28
C LYS A 200 9.69 -9.05 -1.32
N ASP A 201 10.05 -7.79 -1.49
CA ASP A 201 10.92 -7.05 -0.58
C ASP A 201 10.13 -6.50 0.61
N LEU A 202 10.82 -6.33 1.76
CA LEU A 202 10.16 -5.87 2.99
C LEU A 202 9.44 -4.53 2.83
N LEU A 203 10.06 -3.59 2.11
CA LEU A 203 9.53 -2.24 1.92
C LEU A 203 8.57 -2.12 0.72
N SER A 204 8.42 -3.16 -0.10
CA SER A 204 7.44 -3.18 -1.19
C SER A 204 6.04 -3.59 -0.73
N VAL A 205 5.89 -4.00 0.52
CA VAL A 205 4.61 -4.38 1.13
C VAL A 205 4.02 -3.24 1.93
N THR A 206 2.73 -2.95 1.72
CA THR A 206 2.00 -1.95 2.49
C THR A 206 1.85 -2.38 3.94
N PHE A 207 2.13 -1.45 4.87
CA PHE A 207 2.14 -1.72 6.30
C PHE A 207 1.40 -0.63 7.09
N LEU A 208 0.61 -1.04 8.06
CA LEU A 208 -0.08 -0.16 9.00
C LEU A 208 -0.33 -0.87 10.34
N GLU A 209 -0.71 -0.12 11.37
CA GLU A 209 -0.96 -0.65 12.72
C GLU A 209 -2.47 -0.70 13.01
N ALA A 210 -2.95 -1.65 13.81
CA ALA A 210 -4.35 -1.68 14.23
C ALA A 210 -4.70 -0.50 15.16
N ILE A 211 -3.80 -0.14 16.06
CA ILE A 211 -3.92 1.00 16.97
C ILE A 211 -3.19 2.21 16.39
N LYS A 212 -3.75 3.41 16.50
CA LYS A 212 -3.20 4.65 15.89
C LYS A 212 -2.73 5.70 16.91
N CYS A 213 -2.42 5.27 18.13
CA CYS A 213 -1.81 6.07 19.19
C CYS A 213 -0.63 5.32 19.81
N PHE A 214 0.22 5.99 20.59
CA PHE A 214 1.18 5.31 21.46
C PHE A 214 0.45 4.82 22.72
N PRO A 215 0.27 3.50 22.93
CA PRO A 215 -0.41 3.00 24.12
C PRO A 215 0.38 3.35 25.39
N SER A 216 -0.31 3.77 26.44
CA SER A 216 0.32 4.07 27.74
C SER A 216 0.70 2.79 28.51
N ASP A 217 -0.06 1.71 28.32
CA ASP A 217 0.15 0.40 28.94
C ASP A 217 -0.38 -0.74 28.06
N ARG A 218 0.30 -1.90 28.09
CA ARG A 218 -0.11 -3.11 27.34
C ARG A 218 -1.52 -3.60 27.70
N ARG A 219 -2.00 -3.32 28.92
CA ARG A 219 -3.36 -3.68 29.38
C ARG A 219 -4.46 -2.99 28.57
N HIS A 220 -4.16 -1.86 27.93
CA HIS A 220 -5.13 -1.10 27.13
C HIS A 220 -5.23 -1.56 25.68
N LEU A 221 -4.29 -2.38 25.18
CA LEU A 221 -4.19 -2.73 23.76
C LEU A 221 -5.51 -3.28 23.18
N LYS A 222 -6.18 -4.18 23.90
CA LYS A 222 -7.44 -4.75 23.43
C LYS A 222 -8.52 -3.66 23.24
N ARG A 223 -8.68 -2.79 24.24
CA ARG A 223 -9.68 -1.72 24.20
C ARG A 223 -9.34 -0.66 23.16
N LEU A 224 -8.06 -0.32 23.02
CA LEU A 224 -7.60 0.59 21.96
C LEU A 224 -7.87 0.01 20.57
N ALA A 225 -7.58 -1.27 20.35
CA ALA A 225 -7.85 -1.93 19.08
C ALA A 225 -9.35 -1.97 18.76
N GLU A 226 -10.21 -2.22 19.75
CA GLU A 226 -11.67 -2.12 19.61
C GLU A 226 -12.13 -0.69 19.25
N LEU A 227 -11.54 0.34 19.86
CA LEU A 227 -11.83 1.74 19.53
C LEU A 227 -11.44 2.12 18.10
N TYR A 228 -10.27 1.66 17.64
CA TYR A 228 -9.80 1.96 16.28
C TYR A 228 -10.38 1.05 15.20
N ARG A 229 -11.01 -0.09 15.56
CA ARG A 229 -11.55 -1.07 14.61
C ARG A 229 -12.39 -0.46 13.48
N PRO A 230 -13.34 0.47 13.72
CA PRO A 230 -14.13 1.05 12.63
C PRO A 230 -13.24 1.74 11.58
N THR A 231 -12.36 2.63 12.02
CA THR A 231 -11.44 3.35 11.12
C THR A 231 -10.40 2.43 10.47
N LEU A 232 -10.00 1.34 11.13
CA LEU A 232 -9.09 0.34 10.57
C LEU A 232 -9.76 -0.38 9.39
N ILE A 233 -11.03 -0.78 9.54
CA ILE A 233 -11.79 -1.44 8.46
C ILE A 233 -12.00 -0.49 7.29
N GLU A 234 -12.37 0.76 7.55
CA GLU A 234 -12.49 1.79 6.50
C GLU A 234 -11.16 2.03 5.77
N GLN A 235 -10.06 2.11 6.51
CA GLN A 235 -8.73 2.25 5.93
C GLN A 235 -8.36 1.05 5.05
N LEU A 236 -8.59 -0.18 5.51
CA LEU A 236 -8.32 -1.38 4.71
C LEU A 236 -9.19 -1.43 3.46
N ARG A 237 -10.50 -1.13 3.56
CA ARG A 237 -11.40 -1.05 2.40
C ARG A 237 -10.95 -0.01 1.38
N ALA A 238 -10.53 1.17 1.84
CA ALA A 238 -10.01 2.21 0.96
C ALA A 238 -8.69 1.82 0.29
N LEU A 239 -7.89 0.95 0.92
CA LEU A 239 -6.64 0.43 0.34
C LEU A 239 -6.87 -0.74 -0.64
N GLN A 240 -8.06 -1.36 -0.62
CA GLN A 240 -8.47 -2.46 -1.51
C GLN A 240 -7.46 -3.63 -1.60
N PRO A 241 -7.07 -4.25 -0.48
CA PRO A 241 -6.16 -5.38 -0.50
C PRO A 241 -6.78 -6.64 -1.08
N LYS A 242 -5.95 -7.49 -1.69
CA LYS A 242 -6.33 -8.90 -1.92
C LYS A 242 -6.23 -9.69 -0.61
N ILE A 243 -5.19 -9.46 0.19
CA ILE A 243 -4.93 -10.16 1.45
C ILE A 243 -4.49 -9.18 2.54
N VAL A 244 -5.05 -9.36 3.74
CA VAL A 244 -4.67 -8.66 4.97
C VAL A 244 -4.01 -9.64 5.94
N LEU A 245 -2.73 -9.45 6.26
CA LEU A 245 -2.02 -10.25 7.26
C LEU A 245 -2.04 -9.57 8.62
N THR A 246 -2.70 -10.18 9.60
CA THR A 246 -2.66 -9.68 10.99
C THR A 246 -1.50 -10.31 11.75
N MET A 247 -0.62 -9.47 12.30
CA MET A 247 0.59 -9.89 13.01
C MET A 247 0.35 -9.97 14.52
N GLY A 248 0.06 -11.16 15.03
CA GLY A 248 -0.16 -11.37 16.46
C GLY A 248 -1.61 -11.17 16.92
N ASP A 249 -1.85 -11.35 18.22
CA ASP A 249 -3.20 -11.53 18.76
C ASP A 249 -4.07 -10.27 18.70
N ILE A 250 -3.50 -9.09 18.99
CA ILE A 250 -4.26 -7.84 19.02
C ILE A 250 -4.86 -7.48 17.66
N PRO A 251 -4.09 -7.36 16.55
CA PRO A 251 -4.67 -7.07 15.24
C PRO A 251 -5.58 -8.20 14.74
N THR A 252 -5.29 -9.47 15.08
CA THR A 252 -6.19 -10.57 14.73
C THR A 252 -7.55 -10.43 15.42
N ARG A 253 -7.60 -10.16 16.73
CA ARG A 253 -8.88 -9.94 17.44
C ARG A 253 -9.61 -8.67 17.01
N ALA A 254 -8.88 -7.67 16.51
CA ALA A 254 -9.49 -6.45 16.00
C ALA A 254 -10.31 -6.72 14.74
N LEU A 255 -9.87 -7.64 13.88
CA LEU A 255 -10.51 -7.90 12.59
C LEU A 255 -11.31 -9.21 12.55
N VAL A 256 -10.87 -10.27 13.23
CA VAL A 256 -11.51 -11.58 13.19
C VAL A 256 -12.54 -11.68 14.31
N ASP A 257 -13.82 -11.72 13.93
CA ASP A 257 -14.95 -11.80 14.87
C ASP A 257 -15.14 -13.20 15.46
N GLU A 258 -14.58 -14.25 14.83
CA GLU A 258 -14.65 -15.62 15.34
C GLU A 258 -13.92 -15.74 16.69
N PRO A 259 -14.60 -16.19 17.76
CA PRO A 259 -13.95 -16.34 19.06
C PRO A 259 -12.96 -17.51 19.04
N TYR A 260 -11.76 -17.27 19.58
CA TYR A 260 -10.72 -18.29 19.72
C TYR A 260 -9.96 -18.17 21.04
N ALA A 261 -9.48 -19.31 21.55
CA ALA A 261 -8.81 -19.40 22.85
C ALA A 261 -7.36 -18.91 22.80
N LYS A 262 -6.60 -19.30 21.77
CA LYS A 262 -5.21 -18.87 21.54
C LYS A 262 -4.98 -18.57 20.07
N LEU A 263 -4.09 -17.63 19.76
CA LEU A 263 -3.78 -17.22 18.38
C LEU A 263 -3.44 -18.41 17.46
N SER A 264 -2.78 -19.46 17.97
CA SER A 264 -2.46 -20.64 17.16
C SER A 264 -3.67 -21.42 16.65
N ASP A 265 -4.86 -21.20 17.17
CA ASP A 265 -6.10 -21.83 16.70
C ASP A 265 -6.60 -21.20 15.39
N VAL A 266 -6.10 -20.00 15.07
CA VAL A 266 -6.55 -19.20 13.91
C VAL A 266 -5.43 -18.86 12.92
N VAL A 267 -4.15 -19.02 13.28
CA VAL A 267 -3.02 -18.78 12.36
C VAL A 267 -3.14 -19.62 11.09
N GLY A 268 -3.00 -18.97 9.94
CA GLY A 268 -3.06 -19.58 8.61
C GLY A 268 -4.47 -19.90 8.11
N ARG A 269 -5.52 -19.70 8.92
CA ARG A 269 -6.90 -19.78 8.45
C ARG A 269 -7.26 -18.50 7.70
N GLN A 270 -8.07 -18.63 6.67
CA GLN A 270 -8.63 -17.51 5.92
C GLN A 270 -9.97 -17.11 6.55
N PHE A 271 -10.15 -15.81 6.75
CA PHE A 271 -11.40 -15.22 7.23
C PHE A 271 -11.85 -14.16 6.23
N GLU A 272 -13.13 -14.16 5.91
CA GLU A 272 -13.74 -13.10 5.11
C GLU A 272 -14.49 -12.17 6.05
N ILE A 273 -13.99 -10.95 6.20
CA ILE A 273 -14.55 -9.94 7.10
C ILE A 273 -14.76 -8.69 6.27
N ASP A 274 -16.01 -8.23 6.13
CA ASP A 274 -16.28 -6.93 5.54
C ASP A 274 -15.70 -6.78 4.10
N ASP A 275 -15.74 -7.88 3.31
CA ASP A 275 -15.14 -8.06 1.98
C ASP A 275 -13.59 -8.12 1.95
N LEU A 276 -12.95 -8.24 3.11
CA LEU A 276 -11.50 -8.38 3.26
C LEU A 276 -11.13 -9.83 3.56
N MET A 277 -10.16 -10.37 2.83
CA MET A 277 -9.54 -11.66 3.17
C MET A 277 -8.44 -11.45 4.22
N VAL A 278 -8.71 -11.87 5.45
CA VAL A 278 -7.79 -11.75 6.59
C VAL A 278 -7.13 -13.11 6.87
N ILE A 279 -5.80 -13.12 6.95
CA ILE A 279 -5.02 -14.31 7.30
C ILE A 279 -4.14 -14.00 8.52
N PRO A 280 -4.45 -14.56 9.70
CA PRO A 280 -3.64 -14.35 10.89
C PRO A 280 -2.28 -15.05 10.80
N ILE A 281 -1.24 -14.37 11.28
CA ILE A 281 0.11 -14.90 11.43
C ILE A 281 0.60 -14.70 12.86
N PHE A 282 1.58 -15.51 13.29
CA PHE A 282 2.29 -15.20 14.53
C PHE A 282 3.05 -13.88 14.38
N HIS A 283 3.15 -13.11 15.45
CA HIS A 283 4.00 -11.93 15.45
C HIS A 283 5.44 -12.35 15.08
N PRO A 284 6.09 -11.69 14.10
CA PRO A 284 7.41 -12.02 13.58
C PRO A 284 8.54 -11.62 14.56
N SER A 285 8.32 -11.69 15.88
CA SER A 285 9.37 -11.40 16.88
C SER A 285 10.37 -12.56 16.94
N PRO A 286 11.69 -12.32 16.83
CA PRO A 286 12.69 -13.40 16.82
C PRO A 286 12.78 -14.15 18.15
N ILE A 287 12.22 -13.61 19.22
CA ILE A 287 12.17 -14.25 20.54
C ILE A 287 11.15 -15.40 20.53
N SER A 288 10.13 -15.34 19.67
CA SER A 288 9.10 -16.39 19.59
C SER A 288 9.58 -17.56 18.74
N PRO A 289 9.53 -18.81 19.25
CA PRO A 289 9.91 -19.99 18.46
C PRO A 289 8.99 -20.24 17.26
N LYS A 290 7.77 -19.67 17.28
CA LYS A 290 6.79 -19.78 16.19
C LYS A 290 6.90 -18.66 15.15
N SER A 291 7.72 -17.64 15.39
CA SER A 291 7.78 -16.43 14.55
C SER A 291 8.13 -16.70 13.09
N TYR A 292 9.16 -17.51 12.82
CA TYR A 292 9.50 -17.90 11.45
C TYR A 292 8.87 -19.24 11.09
N LYS A 293 9.18 -20.29 11.85
CA LYS A 293 8.76 -21.67 11.55
C LYS A 293 7.25 -21.87 11.52
N GLY A 294 6.50 -21.13 12.35
CA GLY A 294 5.04 -21.22 12.38
C GLY A 294 4.36 -20.46 11.25
N ASN A 295 5.03 -19.44 10.69
CA ASN A 295 4.50 -18.63 9.60
C ASN A 295 4.90 -19.16 8.22
N LEU A 296 6.01 -19.88 8.10
CA LEU A 296 6.50 -20.37 6.80
C LEU A 296 5.42 -21.14 5.99
N PRO A 297 4.66 -22.11 6.57
CA PRO A 297 3.60 -22.78 5.82
C PRO A 297 2.46 -21.86 5.39
N VAL A 298 2.20 -20.79 6.16
CA VAL A 298 1.17 -19.80 5.85
C VAL A 298 1.59 -18.97 4.63
N PHE A 299 2.85 -18.54 4.58
CA PHE A 299 3.38 -17.79 3.43
C PHE A 299 3.46 -18.66 2.17
N GLU A 300 3.81 -19.95 2.30
CA GLU A 300 3.72 -20.91 1.19
C GLU A 300 2.29 -21.07 0.67
N SER A 301 1.26 -20.99 1.53
CA SER A 301 -0.14 -21.00 1.09
C SER A 301 -0.57 -19.68 0.44
N ILE A 302 -0.09 -18.54 0.94
CA ILE A 302 -0.40 -17.21 0.42
C ILE A 302 0.13 -17.05 -1.01
N LYS A 303 1.31 -17.62 -1.30
CA LYS A 303 1.89 -17.59 -2.66
C LYS A 303 0.89 -18.10 -3.70
N LYS A 304 0.23 -19.22 -3.41
CA LYS A 304 -0.78 -19.81 -4.29
C LYS A 304 -1.98 -18.88 -4.52
N ILE A 305 -2.43 -18.19 -3.46
CA ILE A 305 -3.56 -17.25 -3.54
C ILE A 305 -3.20 -15.99 -4.35
N LEU A 306 -1.94 -15.55 -4.31
CA LEU A 306 -1.49 -14.38 -5.06
C LEU A 306 -1.21 -14.70 -6.54
N ASP A 307 -0.87 -15.95 -6.83
CA ASP A 307 -0.61 -16.45 -8.19
C ASP A 307 -1.92 -16.85 -8.93
N ASP A 308 -3.02 -17.10 -8.19
CA ASP A 308 -4.37 -17.39 -8.70
C ASP A 308 -5.18 -16.11 -9.01
#